data_AF-A0ABD1I4U8-F1
#
_entry.id   AF-A0ABD1I4U8-F1
#
_cell.length_a   1.000
_cell.length_b   1.000
_cell.length_c   1.000
_cell.angle_alpha   90.00
_cell.angle_beta   90.00
_cell.angle_gamma   90.00
#
_symmetry.space_group_name_H-M   'P 1'
#
loop_
_entity.id
_entity.type
_entity.pdbx_description
1 polymer ?
#
loop_
_entity_poly.entity_id
_entity_poly.type
_entity_poly.pdbx_seq_one_letter_code
_entity_poly.pdbx_strand_id
1 'polypeptide(L)'
;MNSRNLLGSLITFLILCNCNASQNVNLEFPYFTLRNLSLLGDSYIRNGVVGLTRELQVPSSSSGSVIFNDPIALFDPETNIIASFSTRFSFSIHNLNPASFGDGLTFFLSPNNQTSGSPGGYLGLVNSSQLTKNRFVAVEFDTKLDLHFDDPDDNHIGLDIDSLISIETANPLTWAIDLKSGNVITSWIDYTSDSKKLEVFLSYSSFKPQQPLLSVDIDLSEYLKELTFVGFSASTEGSTELHFIESWSFKTTGFRPSKPRFNPHNVSDNTVPLNSPLPVSDSGHRNHKRVGLALGIGCPAFFSAILAVFMWFSVAKWRRIKAENDLKPEVMGPRQFGYKELKSATRGFHQSRILGHGAFGTVYKAYFVESGAVSAVKRSKHSHEARLMDHDKSPVSTLTAGTMGYLAPEYLQYGKATEKTDVYSYGVVILELACGRRPIEREEEGQRMVNLVDWVWKLYKEGRIAAAADGRMNGEFEEAEVRKLLLVGLSCANPDGGERPTMRRVLQILNNEAEPVVVPKTKPSLSFSNSIPLSIDEIVSDCGSPGSSHVEIIVD
;
A
#
# COMPACT_ATOMS: atom_id res chain seq x y z
N MET A 1 54.05 33.82 -17.30
CA MET A 1 52.74 34.33 -17.75
C MET A 1 51.67 33.33 -17.34
N ASN A 2 50.62 33.62 -16.59
CA ASN A 2 50.36 34.57 -15.53
C ASN A 2 49.18 33.95 -14.76
N SER A 3 49.32 33.71 -13.46
CA SER A 3 48.32 33.10 -12.56
C SER A 3 47.12 34.01 -12.24
N ARG A 4 46.78 34.95 -13.13
CA ARG A 4 45.80 36.03 -12.86
C ARG A 4 44.44 35.83 -13.51
N ASN A 5 44.23 34.76 -14.28
CA ASN A 5 42.97 34.53 -15.02
C ASN A 5 42.06 33.43 -14.45
N LEU A 6 42.47 32.72 -13.38
CA LEU A 6 41.60 31.72 -12.76
C LEU A 6 40.72 32.28 -11.62
N LEU A 7 41.09 33.44 -11.06
CA LEU A 7 40.30 34.06 -9.97
C LEU A 7 39.08 34.85 -10.51
N GLY A 8 39.12 35.25 -11.78
CA GLY A 8 38.03 35.97 -12.43
C GLY A 8 36.83 35.10 -12.82
N SER A 9 37.02 33.78 -12.99
CA SER A 9 35.94 32.85 -13.35
C SER A 9 35.32 32.15 -12.13
N LEU A 10 35.92 32.28 -10.94
CA LEU A 10 35.36 31.73 -9.70
C LEU A 10 34.49 32.75 -8.94
N ILE A 11 34.60 34.04 -9.26
CA ILE A 11 33.82 35.11 -8.62
C ILE A 11 32.55 35.46 -9.43
N THR A 12 32.45 35.05 -10.70
CA THR A 12 31.22 35.19 -11.50
C THR A 12 30.25 34.00 -11.37
N PHE A 13 30.60 32.96 -10.59
CA PHE A 13 29.68 31.87 -10.24
C PHE A 13 29.09 32.02 -8.83
N LEU A 14 29.39 33.13 -8.15
CA LEU A 14 28.94 33.42 -6.77
C LEU A 14 27.87 34.52 -6.69
N ILE A 15 27.31 34.97 -7.82
CA ILE A 15 26.24 35.97 -7.85
C ILE A 15 25.19 35.51 -8.87
N LEU A 16 24.25 34.69 -8.40
CA LEU A 16 22.87 34.51 -8.91
C LEU A 16 22.11 33.38 -8.17
N CYS A 17 22.57 32.89 -7.02
CA CYS A 17 21.61 32.52 -5.99
C CYS A 17 21.02 33.84 -5.46
N ASN A 18 19.99 34.34 -6.14
CA ASN A 18 19.01 35.16 -5.46
C ASN A 18 18.49 34.29 -4.32
N CYS A 19 19.01 34.49 -3.11
CA CYS A 19 18.21 34.28 -1.91
C CYS A 19 16.99 35.17 -2.09
N ASN A 20 15.94 34.62 -2.69
CA ASN A 20 14.63 35.21 -2.59
C ASN A 20 14.36 35.27 -1.10
N ALA A 21 14.47 36.48 -0.52
CA ALA A 21 13.99 36.76 0.81
C ALA A 21 12.60 36.14 0.91
N SER A 22 12.36 35.38 1.98
CA SER A 22 11.18 34.54 2.10
C SER A 22 9.90 35.39 2.07
N GLN A 23 9.30 35.52 0.90
CA GLN A 23 8.10 36.34 0.68
C GLN A 23 6.86 35.51 0.99
N ASN A 24 5.88 36.15 1.61
CA ASN A 24 4.56 35.54 1.80
C ASN A 24 3.98 35.16 0.44
N VAL A 25 3.56 33.90 0.33
CA VAL A 25 2.91 33.36 -0.87
C VAL A 25 1.41 33.53 -0.71
N ASN A 26 0.75 33.93 -1.79
CA ASN A 26 -0.70 34.03 -1.87
C ASN A 26 -1.16 33.48 -3.21
N LEU A 27 -1.73 32.27 -3.19
CA LEU A 27 -2.28 31.57 -4.34
C LEU A 27 -3.80 31.60 -4.26
N GLU A 28 -4.46 31.87 -5.39
CA GLU A 28 -5.92 31.87 -5.50
C GLU A 28 -6.35 31.33 -6.86
N PHE A 29 -7.10 30.23 -6.83
CA PHE A 29 -7.67 29.52 -7.96
C PHE A 29 -9.18 29.43 -7.75
N PRO A 30 -9.96 30.45 -8.16
CA PRO A 30 -11.42 30.35 -8.17
C PRO A 30 -11.92 29.36 -9.23
N TYR A 31 -11.07 29.07 -10.22
CA TYR A 31 -11.18 27.99 -11.20
C TYR A 31 -9.77 27.65 -11.70
N PHE A 32 -9.60 26.46 -12.27
CA PHE A 32 -8.30 25.92 -12.64
C PHE A 32 -7.94 26.10 -14.12
N THR A 33 -6.67 26.39 -14.38
CA THR A 33 -6.08 26.43 -15.73
C THR A 33 -4.70 25.77 -15.72
N LEU A 34 -4.24 25.26 -16.87
CA LEU A 34 -2.97 24.54 -17.01
C LEU A 34 -1.70 25.40 -16.85
N ARG A 35 -1.81 26.73 -16.68
CA ARG A 35 -0.61 27.59 -16.68
C ARG A 35 0.33 27.33 -15.49
N ASN A 36 -0.24 27.06 -14.31
CA ASN A 36 0.53 27.02 -13.06
C ASN A 36 0.43 25.65 -12.36
N LEU A 37 -0.14 24.65 -13.04
CA LEU A 37 -0.40 23.34 -12.46
C LEU A 37 0.18 22.24 -13.34
N SER A 38 0.74 21.22 -12.69
CA SER A 38 1.12 19.96 -13.29
C SER A 38 0.07 18.91 -12.96
N LEU A 39 -0.49 18.27 -13.98
CA LEU A 39 -1.39 17.14 -13.86
C LEU A 39 -0.59 15.85 -14.04
N LEU A 40 -0.70 14.93 -13.08
CA LEU A 40 -0.02 13.65 -13.07
C LEU A 40 -1.04 12.51 -12.97
N GLY A 41 -0.70 11.37 -13.58
CA GLY A 41 -1.55 10.18 -13.55
C GLY A 41 -2.83 10.37 -14.35
N ASP A 42 -3.96 10.03 -13.76
CA ASP A 42 -5.29 10.11 -14.36
C ASP A 42 -5.97 11.49 -14.21
N SER A 43 -5.29 12.47 -13.61
CA SER A 43 -5.90 13.76 -13.35
C SER A 43 -6.13 14.58 -14.63
N TYR A 44 -7.19 15.38 -14.63
CA TYR A 44 -7.59 16.22 -15.76
C TYR A 44 -8.22 17.53 -15.29
N ILE A 45 -8.31 18.50 -16.19
CA ILE A 45 -9.09 19.74 -15.98
C ILE A 45 -10.21 19.77 -17.00
N ARG A 46 -11.45 19.94 -16.54
CA ARG A 46 -12.62 20.14 -17.39
C ARG A 46 -13.46 21.28 -16.82
N ASN A 47 -13.78 22.27 -17.67
CA ASN A 47 -14.60 23.43 -17.30
C ASN A 47 -14.12 24.18 -16.04
N GLY A 48 -12.80 24.26 -15.84
CA GLY A 48 -12.22 24.95 -14.68
C GLY A 48 -12.25 24.16 -13.37
N VAL A 49 -12.69 22.89 -13.38
CA VAL A 49 -12.65 21.96 -12.25
C VAL A 49 -11.55 20.93 -12.50
N VAL A 50 -10.80 20.59 -11.45
CA VAL A 50 -9.82 19.48 -11.50
C VAL A 50 -10.54 18.19 -11.13
N GLY A 51 -10.46 17.18 -11.98
CA GLY A 51 -10.76 15.79 -11.62
C GLY A 51 -9.45 15.06 -11.33
N LEU A 52 -9.34 14.40 -10.17
CA LEU A 52 -8.13 13.66 -9.78
C LEU A 52 -8.16 12.19 -10.20
N THR A 53 -9.36 11.60 -10.32
CA THR A 53 -9.56 10.20 -10.74
C THR A 53 -10.34 10.08 -12.03
N ARG A 54 -10.12 8.99 -12.76
CA ARG A 54 -10.65 8.77 -14.10
C ARG A 54 -12.18 8.57 -14.09
N GLU A 55 -12.87 9.30 -14.95
CA GLU A 55 -14.33 9.18 -15.13
C GLU A 55 -14.70 7.91 -15.90
N LEU A 56 -15.05 6.84 -15.19
CA LEU A 56 -15.51 5.57 -15.76
C LEU A 56 -16.83 5.11 -15.11
N GLN A 57 -17.74 4.58 -15.94
CA GLN A 57 -19.04 4.06 -15.50
C GLN A 57 -18.96 2.64 -14.88
N VAL A 58 -17.75 2.10 -14.75
CA VAL A 58 -17.49 0.78 -14.16
C VAL A 58 -16.34 0.89 -13.18
N PRO A 59 -16.36 0.11 -12.08
CA PRO A 59 -15.32 0.21 -11.07
C PRO A 59 -13.94 -0.07 -11.65
N SER A 60 -12.97 0.74 -11.28
CA SER A 60 -11.60 0.64 -11.79
C SER A 60 -10.59 1.16 -10.78
N SER A 61 -9.32 0.88 -11.04
CA SER A 61 -8.22 1.51 -10.29
C SER A 61 -7.77 2.77 -11.00
N SER A 62 -7.74 3.88 -10.27
CA SER A 62 -7.28 5.18 -10.76
C SER A 62 -6.37 5.83 -9.75
N SER A 63 -5.36 6.56 -10.22
CA SER A 63 -4.57 7.44 -9.37
C SER A 63 -4.17 8.67 -10.15
N GLY A 64 -4.36 9.83 -9.55
CA GLY A 64 -3.96 11.09 -10.17
C GLY A 64 -3.72 12.17 -9.14
N SER A 65 -2.90 13.13 -9.55
CA SER A 65 -2.49 14.22 -8.68
C SER A 65 -2.41 15.53 -9.47
N VAL A 66 -2.60 16.65 -8.77
CA VAL A 66 -2.37 17.99 -9.30
C VAL A 66 -1.38 18.71 -8.38
N ILE A 67 -0.35 19.31 -8.97
CA ILE A 67 0.74 19.96 -8.23
C ILE A 67 0.89 21.39 -8.70
N PHE A 68 1.03 22.33 -7.77
CA PHE A 68 1.41 23.69 -8.11
C PHE A 68 2.88 23.75 -8.55
N ASN A 69 3.13 24.33 -9.72
CA ASN A 69 4.42 24.21 -10.41
C ASN A 69 5.59 24.84 -9.65
N ASP A 70 5.34 25.95 -8.95
CA ASP A 70 6.37 26.70 -8.25
C ASP A 70 6.43 26.25 -6.79
N PRO A 71 7.52 25.61 -6.33
CA PRO A 71 7.61 25.17 -4.95
C PRO A 71 7.65 26.36 -3.98
N ILE A 72 7.04 26.18 -2.82
CA ILE A 72 6.87 27.19 -1.78
C ILE A 72 7.98 27.03 -0.74
N ALA A 73 8.68 28.12 -0.45
CA ALA A 73 9.58 28.18 0.69
C ALA A 73 8.75 28.32 1.98
N LEU A 74 8.63 27.22 2.73
CA LEU A 74 7.96 27.21 4.04
C LEU A 74 8.93 27.29 5.21
N PHE A 75 10.23 27.10 4.97
CA PHE A 75 11.26 27.09 6.00
C PHE A 75 12.31 28.16 5.74
N ASP A 76 12.64 28.93 6.78
CA ASP A 76 13.73 29.89 6.78
C ASP A 76 14.97 29.25 7.45
N PRO A 77 16.04 28.95 6.69
CA PRO A 77 17.26 28.35 7.23
C PRO A 77 18.06 29.30 8.13
N GLU A 78 17.89 30.62 8.03
CA GLU A 78 18.62 31.57 8.85
C GLU A 78 18.05 31.66 10.26
N THR A 79 16.73 31.66 10.38
CA THR A 79 16.05 31.72 11.67
C THR A 79 15.68 30.35 12.22
N ASN A 80 15.75 29.30 11.41
CA ASN A 80 15.25 27.96 11.72
C ASN A 80 13.77 27.97 12.14
N ILE A 81 12.96 28.74 11.39
CA ILE A 81 11.52 28.95 11.63
C ILE A 81 10.78 28.52 10.37
N ILE A 82 9.60 27.91 10.54
CA ILE A 82 8.67 27.67 9.43
C ILE A 82 7.59 28.74 9.38
N ALA A 83 7.09 29.04 8.19
CA ALA A 83 5.94 29.91 8.05
C ALA A 83 4.67 29.22 8.53
N SER A 84 3.80 29.97 9.21
CA SER A 84 2.41 29.59 9.32
C SER A 84 1.79 29.62 7.92
N PHE A 85 0.85 28.70 7.66
CA PHE A 85 0.14 28.68 6.40
C PHE A 85 -1.35 28.42 6.62
N SER A 86 -2.14 28.82 5.63
CA SER A 86 -3.57 28.54 5.57
C SER A 86 -3.90 28.14 4.14
N THR A 87 -4.54 26.99 3.98
CA THR A 87 -5.09 26.55 2.70
C THR A 87 -6.59 26.39 2.83
N ARG A 88 -7.32 26.77 1.79
CA ARG A 88 -8.76 26.60 1.68
C ARG A 88 -9.07 26.07 0.30
N PHE A 89 -9.86 25.01 0.23
CA PHE A 89 -10.31 24.44 -1.03
C PHE A 89 -11.72 23.88 -0.91
N SER A 90 -12.43 23.86 -2.03
CA SER A 90 -13.73 23.21 -2.15
C SER A 90 -13.57 21.98 -3.03
N PHE A 91 -14.10 20.86 -2.58
CA PHE A 91 -14.03 19.57 -3.25
C PHE A 91 -15.35 18.83 -3.18
N SER A 92 -15.53 17.84 -4.04
CA SER A 92 -16.68 16.95 -4.02
C SER A 92 -16.24 15.54 -4.40
N ILE A 93 -16.80 14.54 -3.71
CA ILE A 93 -16.55 13.13 -3.96
C ILE A 93 -17.85 12.52 -4.46
N HIS A 94 -17.90 12.24 -5.76
CA HIS A 94 -19.07 11.70 -6.42
C HIS A 94 -18.89 10.21 -6.62
N ASN A 95 -19.97 9.45 -6.45
CA ASN A 95 -19.95 8.03 -6.78
C ASN A 95 -21.08 7.66 -7.73
N LEU A 96 -20.72 7.11 -8.89
CA LEU A 96 -21.69 6.64 -9.88
C LEU A 96 -22.33 5.30 -9.46
N ASN A 97 -21.62 4.48 -8.69
CA ASN A 97 -22.11 3.20 -8.19
C ASN A 97 -22.05 3.17 -6.65
N PRO A 98 -23.17 3.37 -5.94
CA PRO A 98 -23.19 3.42 -4.49
C PRO A 98 -22.88 2.08 -3.81
N ALA A 99 -22.64 1.00 -4.56
CA ALA A 99 -22.20 -0.28 -4.02
C ALA A 99 -20.66 -0.41 -3.90
N SER A 100 -19.88 0.56 -4.39
CA SER A 100 -18.41 0.56 -4.25
C SER A 100 -17.88 1.97 -4.06
N PHE A 101 -17.24 2.22 -2.92
CA PHE A 101 -16.62 3.49 -2.55
C PHE A 101 -15.12 3.34 -2.39
N GLY A 102 -14.43 4.47 -2.39
CA GLY A 102 -13.03 4.55 -2.08
C GLY A 102 -12.12 4.90 -3.26
N ASP A 103 -10.90 5.32 -2.96
CA ASP A 103 -10.30 5.25 -1.60
C ASP A 103 -10.32 6.62 -0.91
N GLY A 104 -10.04 7.70 -1.65
CA GLY A 104 -10.18 9.05 -1.12
C GLY A 104 -9.27 10.06 -1.81
N LEU A 105 -9.17 11.24 -1.21
CA LEU A 105 -8.26 12.31 -1.66
C LEU A 105 -7.47 12.92 -0.52
N THR A 106 -6.36 13.57 -0.87
CA THR A 106 -5.50 14.27 0.09
C THR A 106 -5.12 15.65 -0.41
N PHE A 107 -4.96 16.59 0.52
CA PHE A 107 -4.12 17.77 0.31
C PHE A 107 -2.73 17.44 0.86
N PHE A 108 -1.67 17.68 0.09
CA PHE A 108 -0.32 17.31 0.50
C PHE A 108 0.70 18.43 0.33
N LEU A 109 1.75 18.33 1.15
CA LEU A 109 3.00 19.08 1.11
C LEU A 109 4.14 18.07 0.93
N SER A 110 5.00 18.26 -0.07
CA SER A 110 6.13 17.34 -0.31
C SER A 110 7.36 18.08 -0.87
N PRO A 111 8.60 17.69 -0.52
CA PRO A 111 9.82 18.21 -1.15
C PRO A 111 9.93 17.86 -2.64
N ASN A 112 9.22 16.82 -3.08
CA ASN A 112 9.31 16.32 -4.44
C ASN A 112 8.05 16.68 -5.23
N ASN A 113 8.23 16.98 -6.53
CA ASN A 113 7.14 17.20 -7.47
C ASN A 113 6.62 15.89 -8.10
N GLN A 114 6.73 14.77 -7.37
CA GLN A 114 6.30 13.45 -7.85
C GLN A 114 5.07 13.01 -7.06
N THR A 115 3.89 12.92 -7.69
CA THR A 115 2.83 12.02 -7.21
C THR A 115 1.93 11.49 -8.34
N SER A 116 1.73 10.17 -8.29
CA SER A 116 0.76 9.28 -8.95
C SER A 116 1.14 7.91 -8.39
N GLY A 117 1.02 7.82 -7.07
CA GLY A 117 1.33 6.63 -6.28
C GLY A 117 0.48 5.44 -6.72
N SER A 118 0.49 4.39 -5.91
CA SER A 118 -0.40 3.28 -6.19
C SER A 118 -1.87 3.71 -6.00
N PRO A 119 -2.81 3.18 -6.80
CA PRO A 119 -4.24 3.24 -6.47
C PRO A 119 -4.53 2.46 -5.18
N GLY A 120 -5.72 2.60 -4.59
CA GLY A 120 -6.04 1.98 -3.29
C GLY A 120 -5.94 3.00 -2.15
N GLY A 121 -5.94 2.52 -0.91
CA GLY A 121 -5.63 3.31 0.29
C GLY A 121 -4.20 3.90 0.31
N TYR A 122 -3.43 3.80 -0.78
CA TYR A 122 -2.19 4.56 -0.94
C TYR A 122 -2.42 6.02 -1.38
N LEU A 123 -3.68 6.38 -1.66
CA LEU A 123 -4.18 7.74 -1.95
C LEU A 123 -3.45 8.47 -3.09
N GLY A 124 -2.74 7.72 -3.95
CA GLY A 124 -1.81 8.27 -4.95
C GLY A 124 -0.60 9.01 -4.36
N LEU A 125 -0.37 8.95 -3.04
CA LEU A 125 0.74 9.64 -2.36
C LEU A 125 2.04 8.82 -2.43
N VAL A 126 1.95 7.52 -2.20
CA VAL A 126 3.10 6.62 -2.13
C VAL A 126 2.95 5.44 -3.08
N ASN A 127 4.08 4.85 -3.45
CA ASN A 127 4.08 3.62 -4.24
C ASN A 127 4.00 2.42 -3.30
N SER A 128 3.09 1.48 -3.57
CA SER A 128 2.91 0.26 -2.77
C SER A 128 4.18 -0.60 -2.66
N SER A 129 5.13 -0.45 -3.60
CA SER A 129 6.43 -1.11 -3.55
C SER A 129 7.50 -0.36 -2.73
N GLN A 130 7.28 0.92 -2.41
CA GLN A 130 8.26 1.82 -1.79
C GLN A 130 7.58 2.88 -0.92
N LEU A 131 6.97 2.46 0.21
CA LEU A 131 6.19 3.32 1.10
C LEU A 131 7.00 4.47 1.71
N THR A 132 8.29 4.25 2.00
CA THR A 132 9.14 5.22 2.72
C THR A 132 9.92 6.16 1.81
N LYS A 133 9.76 6.05 0.48
CA LYS A 133 10.57 6.82 -0.46
C LYS A 133 10.11 8.27 -0.57
N ASN A 134 8.81 8.51 -0.49
CA ASN A 134 8.25 9.84 -0.61
C ASN A 134 8.11 10.44 0.78
N ARG A 135 8.69 11.62 0.97
CA ARG A 135 8.43 12.42 2.16
C ARG A 135 7.22 13.30 1.92
N PHE A 136 6.32 13.38 2.88
CA PHE A 136 5.12 14.19 2.76
C PHE A 136 4.50 14.49 4.12
N VAL A 137 3.76 15.59 4.15
CA VAL A 137 2.72 15.87 5.15
C VAL A 137 1.42 15.97 4.37
N ALA A 138 0.42 15.18 4.71
CA ALA A 138 -0.86 15.19 4.03
C ALA A 138 -2.02 15.24 5.02
N VAL A 139 -3.11 15.89 4.61
CA VAL A 139 -4.41 15.75 5.26
C VAL A 139 -5.28 14.95 4.33
N GLU A 140 -5.68 13.76 4.78
CA GLU A 140 -6.51 12.84 4.02
C GLU A 140 -8.00 13.01 4.31
N PHE A 141 -8.80 12.69 3.29
CA PHE A 141 -10.25 12.64 3.32
C PHE A 141 -10.61 11.25 2.79
N ASP A 142 -10.61 10.29 3.70
CA ASP A 142 -10.73 8.87 3.40
C ASP A 142 -12.20 8.43 3.42
N THR A 143 -12.56 7.65 2.41
CA THR A 143 -13.93 7.16 2.16
C THR A 143 -14.02 5.64 2.17
N LYS A 144 -12.95 4.97 2.61
CA LYS A 144 -12.78 3.53 2.70
C LYS A 144 -12.21 3.17 4.07
N LEU A 145 -12.49 1.94 4.49
CA LEU A 145 -11.91 1.35 5.69
C LEU A 145 -10.83 0.37 5.25
N ASP A 146 -9.58 0.81 5.30
CA ASP A 146 -8.40 -0.02 5.08
C ASP A 146 -7.75 -0.37 6.43
N LEU A 147 -8.12 -1.53 6.97
CA LEU A 147 -7.61 -2.03 8.27
C LEU A 147 -6.07 -2.14 8.35
N HIS A 148 -5.35 -2.11 7.22
CA HIS A 148 -3.89 -2.11 7.22
C HIS A 148 -3.27 -0.74 7.50
N PHE A 149 -4.04 0.34 7.30
CA PHE A 149 -3.64 1.71 7.59
C PHE A 149 -4.22 2.23 8.92
N ASP A 150 -4.79 1.32 9.73
CA ASP A 150 -5.41 1.61 11.04
C ASP A 150 -6.57 2.63 10.96
N ASP A 151 -7.27 2.64 9.83
CA ASP A 151 -8.44 3.47 9.60
C ASP A 151 -9.52 3.24 10.67
N PRO A 152 -10.08 4.31 11.27
CA PRO A 152 -11.11 4.19 12.30
C PRO A 152 -12.46 3.75 11.74
N ASP A 153 -12.81 4.20 10.53
CA ASP A 153 -14.06 3.92 9.82
C ASP A 153 -13.92 4.24 8.32
N ASP A 154 -14.99 4.04 7.54
CA ASP A 154 -15.02 4.28 6.09
C ASP A 154 -15.38 5.73 5.71
N ASN A 155 -15.20 6.68 6.64
CA ASN A 155 -15.46 8.10 6.43
C ASN A 155 -14.73 8.94 7.49
N HIS A 156 -13.42 9.15 7.32
CA HIS A 156 -12.61 9.87 8.28
C HIS A 156 -11.69 10.90 7.62
N ILE A 157 -11.18 11.82 8.44
CA ILE A 157 -10.11 12.74 8.07
C ILE A 157 -8.92 12.44 8.93
N GLY A 158 -7.74 12.48 8.34
CA GLY A 158 -6.49 12.07 8.95
C GLY A 158 -5.35 13.04 8.68
N LEU A 159 -4.36 13.08 9.58
CA LEU A 159 -3.09 13.76 9.37
C LEU A 159 -1.97 12.72 9.20
N ASP A 160 -1.45 12.67 7.99
CA ASP A 160 -0.41 11.74 7.58
C ASP A 160 0.95 12.42 7.49
N ILE A 161 1.98 11.76 8.03
CA ILE A 161 3.36 12.24 7.94
C ILE A 161 4.29 11.08 7.64
N ASP A 162 4.87 11.09 6.44
CA ASP A 162 5.78 10.06 5.93
C ASP A 162 5.24 8.61 6.07
N SER A 163 3.92 8.46 6.25
CA SER A 163 3.15 7.24 6.54
C SER A 163 1.69 7.46 6.17
N LEU A 164 0.98 6.40 5.76
CA LEU A 164 -0.48 6.41 5.53
C LEU A 164 -1.28 6.02 6.79
N ILE A 165 -0.59 5.62 7.85
CA ILE A 165 -1.22 5.50 9.16
C ILE A 165 -1.25 6.90 9.76
N SER A 166 -2.45 7.46 9.83
CA SER A 166 -2.72 8.78 10.39
C SER A 166 -2.23 8.92 11.83
N ILE A 167 -1.58 10.04 12.15
CA ILE A 167 -1.12 10.31 13.53
C ILE A 167 -2.29 10.67 14.44
N GLU A 168 -3.33 11.26 13.87
CA GLU A 168 -4.57 11.68 14.52
C GLU A 168 -5.69 11.68 13.48
N THR A 169 -6.88 11.24 13.86
CA THR A 169 -8.05 11.14 12.98
C THR A 169 -9.27 11.84 13.58
N ALA A 170 -10.19 12.29 12.74
CA ALA A 170 -11.46 12.85 13.15
C ALA A 170 -12.60 12.33 12.26
N ASN A 171 -13.76 12.06 12.87
CA ASN A 171 -14.95 11.63 12.16
C ASN A 171 -15.80 12.85 11.72
N PRO A 172 -15.92 13.14 10.41
CA PRO A 172 -16.69 14.27 9.89
C PRO A 172 -18.20 14.21 10.16
N LEU A 173 -18.76 13.02 10.42
CA LEU A 173 -20.18 12.85 10.76
C LEU A 173 -20.55 13.55 12.07
N THR A 174 -19.57 13.81 12.95
CA THR A 174 -19.79 14.62 14.17
C THR A 174 -20.30 16.03 13.87
N TRP A 175 -20.04 16.54 12.66
CA TRP A 175 -20.56 17.80 12.13
C TRP A 175 -21.58 17.61 11.01
N ALA A 176 -22.18 16.42 10.91
CA ALA A 176 -23.13 16.05 9.87
C ALA A 176 -22.56 16.19 8.44
N ILE A 177 -21.25 15.98 8.29
CA ILE A 177 -20.59 15.95 6.99
C ILE A 177 -20.29 14.49 6.62
N ASP A 178 -20.72 14.11 5.44
CA ASP A 178 -20.48 12.80 4.84
C ASP A 178 -19.65 13.05 3.58
N LEU A 179 -18.42 12.55 3.57
CA LEU A 179 -17.48 12.72 2.46
C LEU A 179 -18.07 12.09 1.19
N LYS A 180 -18.86 11.02 1.33
CA LYS A 180 -19.48 10.24 0.25
C LYS A 180 -20.76 10.86 -0.32
N SER A 181 -21.17 12.03 0.19
CA SER A 181 -22.48 12.62 -0.12
C SER A 181 -22.62 13.17 -1.54
N GLY A 182 -21.52 13.39 -2.26
CA GLY A 182 -21.53 14.12 -3.55
C GLY A 182 -21.79 15.62 -3.42
N ASN A 183 -21.98 16.14 -2.20
CA ASN A 183 -22.09 17.58 -1.98
C ASN A 183 -20.72 18.25 -2.05
N VAL A 184 -20.71 19.54 -2.36
CA VAL A 184 -19.51 20.35 -2.28
C VAL A 184 -19.13 20.59 -0.82
N ILE A 185 -17.94 20.17 -0.44
CA ILE A 185 -17.35 20.34 0.88
C ILE A 185 -16.22 21.35 0.79
N THR A 186 -16.20 22.33 1.67
CA THR A 186 -15.08 23.27 1.81
C THR A 186 -14.25 22.87 3.02
N SER A 187 -12.94 22.70 2.80
CA SER A 187 -11.96 22.46 3.84
C SER A 187 -11.08 23.70 4.05
N TRP A 188 -10.68 23.91 5.30
CA TRP A 188 -9.61 24.83 5.69
C TRP A 188 -8.59 24.06 6.51
N ILE A 189 -7.31 24.18 6.14
CA ILE A 189 -6.20 23.63 6.92
C ILE A 189 -5.30 24.78 7.29
N ASP A 190 -5.22 25.05 8.59
CA ASP A 190 -4.42 26.13 9.15
C ASP A 190 -3.29 25.55 10.00
N TYR A 191 -2.06 25.94 9.70
CA TYR A 191 -0.91 25.65 10.53
C TYR A 191 -0.37 26.94 11.13
N THR A 192 -0.27 27.00 12.46
CA THR A 192 0.30 28.13 13.19
C THR A 192 1.66 27.75 13.77
N SER A 193 2.75 28.33 13.26
CA SER A 193 4.11 28.00 13.69
C SER A 193 4.40 28.37 15.14
N ASP A 194 3.87 29.51 15.63
CA ASP A 194 4.14 29.99 17.00
C ASP A 194 3.60 29.03 18.07
N SER A 195 2.43 28.45 17.81
CA SER A 195 1.77 27.49 18.70
C SER A 195 2.02 26.04 18.31
N LYS A 196 2.76 25.78 17.21
CA LYS A 196 3.02 24.44 16.66
C LYS A 196 1.74 23.60 16.57
N LYS A 197 0.76 24.13 15.85
CA LYS A 197 -0.59 23.55 15.81
C LYS A 197 -1.13 23.52 14.40
N LEU A 198 -1.64 22.35 13.99
CA LEU A 198 -2.38 22.14 12.75
C LEU A 198 -3.86 21.94 13.07
N GLU A 199 -4.72 22.68 12.37
CA GLU A 199 -6.17 22.62 12.56
C GLU A 199 -6.88 22.44 11.21
N VAL A 200 -7.76 21.45 11.13
CA VAL A 200 -8.59 21.17 9.95
C VAL A 200 -10.04 21.49 10.27
N PHE A 201 -10.68 22.23 9.36
CA PHE A 201 -12.07 22.63 9.45
C PHE A 201 -12.79 22.16 8.19
N LEU A 202 -14.06 21.80 8.33
CA LEU A 202 -14.87 21.25 7.25
C LEU A 202 -16.29 21.81 7.29
N SER A 203 -16.87 22.13 6.14
CA SER A 203 -18.26 22.61 6.04
C SER A 203 -18.85 22.39 4.65
N TYR A 204 -20.15 22.16 4.55
CA TYR A 204 -20.90 22.32 3.28
C TYR A 204 -21.10 23.78 2.89
N SER A 205 -20.77 24.74 3.76
CA SER A 205 -20.87 26.16 3.47
C SER A 205 -19.53 26.77 3.04
N SER A 206 -19.57 27.96 2.46
CA SER A 206 -18.36 28.74 2.15
C SER A 206 -17.75 29.45 3.37
N PHE A 207 -18.35 29.33 4.55
CA PHE A 207 -17.90 29.99 5.78
C PHE A 207 -17.14 29.03 6.68
N LYS A 208 -15.99 29.47 7.17
CA LYS A 208 -15.16 28.68 8.08
C LYS A 208 -15.88 28.48 9.43
N PRO A 209 -16.04 27.24 9.93
CA PRO A 209 -16.55 26.96 11.27
C PRO A 209 -15.70 27.60 12.38
N GLN A 210 -16.29 27.81 13.55
CA GLN A 210 -15.60 28.40 14.70
C GLN A 210 -14.69 27.41 15.43
N GLN A 211 -15.12 26.16 15.52
CA GLN A 211 -14.31 25.08 16.09
C GLN A 211 -13.65 24.30 14.96
N PRO A 212 -12.46 23.71 15.16
CA PRO A 212 -11.85 22.77 14.24
C PRO A 212 -12.44 21.36 14.41
N LEU A 213 -12.42 20.58 13.33
CA LEU A 213 -12.83 19.17 13.32
C LEU A 213 -11.67 18.30 13.81
N LEU A 214 -10.45 18.63 13.39
CA LEU A 214 -9.21 18.02 13.80
C LEU A 214 -8.25 19.11 14.30
N SER A 215 -7.63 18.91 15.46
CA SER A 215 -6.64 19.85 16.04
C SER A 215 -5.49 19.05 16.60
N VAL A 216 -4.29 19.25 16.06
CA VAL A 216 -3.10 18.46 16.39
C VAL A 216 -1.96 19.39 16.79
N ASP A 217 -1.41 19.16 17.99
CA ASP A 217 -0.20 19.84 18.45
C ASP A 217 1.03 19.17 17.79
N ILE A 218 1.60 19.83 16.78
CA ILE A 218 2.70 19.29 15.98
C ILE A 218 3.68 20.35 15.47
N ASP A 219 4.97 20.01 15.53
CA ASP A 219 6.05 20.80 14.95
C ASP A 219 6.37 20.34 13.52
N LEU A 220 5.84 21.06 12.51
CA LEU A 220 6.10 20.71 11.11
C LEU A 220 7.52 21.07 10.66
N SER A 221 8.31 21.79 11.47
CA SER A 221 9.69 22.16 11.13
C SER A 221 10.62 20.95 11.03
N GLU A 222 10.25 19.83 11.65
CA GLU A 222 11.00 18.58 11.54
C GLU A 222 10.85 17.93 10.16
N TYR A 223 9.74 18.20 9.47
CA TYR A 223 9.32 17.54 8.23
C TYR A 223 9.46 18.43 6.99
N LEU A 224 9.24 19.75 7.13
CA LEU A 224 9.20 20.71 6.01
C LEU A 224 10.48 21.56 5.91
N LYS A 225 11.64 20.93 5.73
CA LYS A 225 12.95 21.63 5.68
C LYS A 225 13.41 22.04 4.28
N GLU A 226 12.70 21.59 3.26
CA GLU A 226 13.05 21.75 1.86
C GLU A 226 12.01 22.64 1.15
N LEU A 227 12.34 23.06 -0.08
CA LEU A 227 11.36 23.69 -0.96
C LEU A 227 10.17 22.75 -1.15
N THR A 228 8.98 23.21 -0.82
CA THR A 228 7.81 22.33 -0.66
C THR A 228 6.82 22.55 -1.80
N PHE A 229 6.55 21.50 -2.55
CA PHE A 229 5.42 21.43 -3.47
C PHE A 229 4.13 21.22 -2.71
N VAL A 230 3.07 21.88 -3.17
CA VAL A 230 1.71 21.75 -2.63
C VAL A 230 0.76 21.29 -3.72
N GLY A 231 -0.19 20.45 -3.37
CA GLY A 231 -1.08 19.85 -4.35
C GLY A 231 -2.16 18.97 -3.74
N PHE A 232 -2.85 18.25 -4.62
CA PHE A 232 -3.83 17.26 -4.25
C PHE A 232 -3.52 15.93 -4.93
N SER A 233 -3.83 14.83 -4.26
CA SER A 233 -3.76 13.49 -4.81
C SER A 233 -5.05 12.75 -4.49
N ALA A 234 -5.45 11.81 -5.34
CA ALA A 234 -6.55 10.91 -5.06
C ALA A 234 -6.35 9.57 -5.75
N SER A 235 -7.05 8.55 -5.25
CA SER A 235 -7.12 7.27 -5.92
C SER A 235 -8.44 6.54 -5.69
N THR A 236 -8.65 5.56 -6.57
CA THR A 236 -9.67 4.53 -6.41
C THR A 236 -9.05 3.16 -6.63
N GLU A 237 -9.56 2.14 -5.94
CA GLU A 237 -9.30 0.74 -6.22
C GLU A 237 -10.62 -0.05 -6.21
N GLY A 238 -11.01 -0.50 -7.39
CA GLY A 238 -12.27 -1.24 -7.55
C GLY A 238 -13.51 -0.40 -7.29
N SER A 239 -13.44 0.92 -7.51
CA SER A 239 -14.50 1.90 -7.26
C SER A 239 -14.77 2.79 -8.49
N THR A 240 -15.94 3.43 -8.51
CA THR A 240 -16.34 4.45 -9.53
C THR A 240 -16.31 5.88 -8.97
N GLU A 241 -15.63 6.06 -7.85
CA GLU A 241 -15.55 7.34 -7.16
C GLU A 241 -14.74 8.37 -7.94
N LEU A 242 -15.25 9.60 -7.97
CA LEU A 242 -14.69 10.73 -8.68
C LEU A 242 -14.39 11.83 -7.68
N HIS A 243 -13.13 12.28 -7.70
CA HIS A 243 -12.62 13.28 -6.79
C HIS A 243 -12.42 14.60 -7.54
N PHE A 244 -13.20 15.61 -7.18
CA PHE A 244 -13.15 16.91 -7.83
C PHE A 244 -12.63 17.98 -6.88
N ILE A 245 -11.74 18.84 -7.38
CA ILE A 245 -11.36 20.09 -6.72
C ILE A 245 -11.94 21.24 -7.55
N GLU A 246 -12.76 22.06 -6.90
CA GLU A 246 -13.54 23.13 -7.53
C GLU A 246 -12.90 24.50 -7.36
N SER A 247 -12.30 24.75 -6.20
CA SER A 247 -11.53 25.96 -5.95
C SER A 247 -10.42 25.70 -4.94
N TRP A 248 -9.35 26.48 -4.99
CA TRP A 248 -8.23 26.35 -4.07
C TRP A 248 -7.55 27.70 -3.82
N SER A 249 -7.16 27.95 -2.58
CA SER A 249 -6.31 29.06 -2.19
C SER A 249 -5.29 28.59 -1.15
N PHE A 250 -4.09 29.13 -1.20
CA PHE A 250 -3.00 28.80 -0.28
C PHE A 250 -2.24 30.07 0.08
N LYS A 251 -2.03 30.32 1.38
CA LYS A 251 -1.39 31.53 1.87
C LYS A 251 -0.36 31.19 2.92
N THR A 252 0.79 31.86 2.89
CA THR A 252 1.79 31.80 3.96
C THR A 252 1.86 33.13 4.71
N THR A 253 2.04 33.04 6.02
CA THR A 253 2.22 34.17 6.93
C THR A 253 3.25 33.76 7.97
N GLY A 254 4.46 34.31 8.01
CA GLY A 254 5.37 33.86 9.08
C GLY A 254 6.82 34.26 9.01
N PHE A 255 7.31 34.78 7.89
CA PHE A 255 8.67 35.30 7.80
C PHE A 255 8.73 36.72 8.38
N ARG A 256 8.43 36.87 9.68
CA ARG A 256 8.65 38.13 10.39
C ARG A 256 10.13 38.22 10.77
N PRO A 257 10.88 39.25 10.34
CA PRO A 257 12.23 39.47 10.85
C PRO A 257 12.15 39.66 12.36
N SER A 258 12.86 38.82 13.12
CA SER A 258 13.11 39.14 14.51
C SER A 258 13.91 40.46 14.54
N LYS A 259 13.36 41.51 15.17
CA LYS A 259 14.09 42.76 15.39
C LYS A 259 15.40 42.39 16.11
N PRO A 260 16.58 42.81 15.62
CA PRO A 260 17.80 42.60 16.39
C PRO A 260 17.62 43.30 17.73
N ARG A 261 17.74 42.54 18.81
CA ARG A 261 17.94 43.11 20.15
C ARG A 261 19.22 43.93 20.08
N PHE A 262 19.09 45.25 19.94
CA PHE A 262 20.17 46.18 20.21
C PHE A 262 20.53 46.03 21.69
N ASN A 263 21.54 45.22 22.00
CA ASN A 263 22.31 45.36 23.23
C ASN A 263 23.38 46.44 22.95
N PRO A 264 23.33 47.63 23.56
CA PRO A 264 24.45 48.55 23.51
C PRO A 264 25.58 47.95 24.35
N HIS A 265 26.70 47.63 23.71
CA HIS A 265 27.96 47.39 24.39
C HIS A 265 28.34 48.65 25.17
N ASN A 266 28.49 48.53 26.50
CA ASN A 266 29.17 49.55 27.28
C ASN A 266 30.59 49.06 27.56
N VAL A 267 31.55 49.69 26.89
CA VAL A 267 32.99 49.54 27.12
C VAL A 267 33.37 50.55 28.20
N SER A 268 34.04 50.09 29.25
CA SER A 268 34.94 50.94 30.01
C SER A 268 36.13 50.11 30.49
N ASP A 269 37.24 50.28 29.78
CA ASP A 269 38.59 49.95 30.23
C ASP A 269 38.95 50.76 31.48
N ASN A 270 39.79 50.18 32.35
CA ASN A 270 40.93 50.87 32.99
C ASN A 270 41.89 49.88 33.70
N THR A 271 42.93 49.48 32.96
CA THR A 271 44.39 49.64 33.26
C THR A 271 45.06 49.23 34.60
N VAL A 272 45.91 48.18 34.48
CA VAL A 272 47.34 47.95 34.94
C VAL A 272 47.70 47.60 36.43
N PRO A 273 48.95 47.15 36.79
CA PRO A 273 49.31 45.73 37.02
C PRO A 273 50.08 45.42 38.34
N LEU A 274 50.47 44.13 38.49
CA LEU A 274 51.81 43.65 38.93
C LEU A 274 52.04 43.20 40.41
N ASN A 275 52.50 41.94 40.50
CA ASN A 275 53.38 41.26 41.45
C ASN A 275 52.92 40.80 42.87
N SER A 276 53.01 39.47 43.02
CA SER A 276 53.23 38.65 44.22
C SER A 276 54.57 38.95 44.92
N PRO A 277 54.85 38.59 46.20
CA PRO A 277 55.01 37.17 46.62
C PRO A 277 54.51 36.78 48.04
N LEU A 278 54.31 35.46 48.18
CA LEU A 278 54.09 34.55 49.33
C LEU A 278 55.08 34.74 50.51
N PRO A 279 55.09 33.97 51.65
CA PRO A 279 54.38 32.72 52.04
C PRO A 279 53.81 32.75 53.50
N VAL A 280 53.12 31.76 54.09
CA VAL A 280 53.61 30.44 54.59
C VAL A 280 52.41 29.64 55.15
N SER A 281 52.38 28.35 54.78
CA SER A 281 52.02 27.05 55.45
C SER A 281 51.02 27.00 56.64
N ASP A 282 50.31 25.91 56.93
CA ASP A 282 50.47 24.48 56.67
C ASP A 282 49.10 23.79 56.95
N SER A 283 48.58 22.86 56.15
CA SER A 283 48.62 21.39 56.41
C SER A 283 47.28 20.80 55.88
N GLY A 284 47.16 19.60 55.32
CA GLY A 284 48.13 18.60 54.90
C GLY A 284 47.45 17.50 54.05
N HIS A 285 48.30 16.83 53.25
CA HIS A 285 48.25 15.40 52.88
C HIS A 285 47.13 14.84 51.97
N ARG A 286 47.34 14.06 50.89
CA ARG A 286 48.50 13.40 50.22
C ARG A 286 48.08 13.05 48.77
N ASN A 287 49.02 13.09 47.83
CA ASN A 287 48.86 12.58 46.47
C ASN A 287 49.54 11.21 46.27
N HIS A 288 48.87 10.38 45.46
CA HIS A 288 49.31 9.33 44.53
C HIS A 288 50.53 8.43 44.83
N LYS A 289 50.30 7.11 44.69
CA LYS A 289 51.18 6.22 43.91
C LYS A 289 50.38 5.17 43.12
N ARG A 290 50.82 4.96 41.87
CA ARG A 290 50.48 3.86 40.95
C ARG A 290 50.82 2.49 41.57
N VAL A 291 49.99 1.48 41.33
CA VAL A 291 50.39 0.05 41.24
C VAL A 291 49.49 -0.64 40.22
N GLY A 292 50.10 -1.32 39.24
CA GLY A 292 49.44 -2.27 38.36
C GLY A 292 49.58 -3.72 38.86
N LEU A 293 48.96 -4.63 38.10
CA LEU A 293 49.11 -6.09 38.12
C LEU A 293 48.17 -6.89 39.06
N ALA A 294 47.08 -7.42 38.49
CA ALA A 294 46.58 -8.80 38.71
C ALA A 294 45.33 -9.07 37.84
N LEU A 295 45.51 -9.26 36.52
CA LEU A 295 44.55 -9.96 35.66
C LEU A 295 45.23 -11.26 35.20
N GLY A 296 44.64 -12.39 35.57
CA GLY A 296 45.19 -13.74 35.36
C GLY A 296 45.03 -14.49 36.67
N ILE A 297 43.94 -15.22 36.89
CA ILE A 297 43.70 -16.56 36.33
C ILE A 297 42.18 -16.84 36.12
N GLY A 298 41.30 -15.86 36.35
CA GLY A 298 39.84 -16.07 36.24
C GLY A 298 39.28 -16.10 34.81
N CYS A 299 39.91 -15.42 33.85
CA CYS A 299 39.34 -15.27 32.51
C CYS A 299 39.40 -16.53 31.63
N PRO A 300 40.48 -17.34 31.62
CA PRO A 300 40.53 -18.52 30.76
C PRO A 300 39.55 -19.62 31.21
N ALA A 301 39.41 -19.83 32.52
CA ALA A 301 38.49 -20.84 33.06
C ALA A 301 37.02 -20.49 32.79
N PHE A 302 36.66 -19.21 32.91
CA PHE A 302 35.32 -18.72 32.61
C PHE A 302 35.00 -18.83 31.11
N PHE A 303 35.95 -18.47 30.24
CA PHE A 303 35.78 -18.58 28.78
C PHE A 303 35.73 -20.03 28.30
N SER A 304 36.49 -20.93 28.94
CA SER A 304 36.51 -22.36 28.62
C SER A 304 35.20 -23.05 29.01
N ALA A 305 34.60 -22.67 30.15
CA ALA A 305 33.30 -23.17 30.58
C ALA A 305 32.18 -22.74 29.62
N ILE A 306 32.21 -21.49 29.14
CA ILE A 306 31.23 -20.98 28.17
C ILE A 306 31.35 -21.72 26.83
N LEU A 307 32.57 -21.95 26.33
CA LEU A 307 32.79 -22.70 25.09
C LEU A 307 32.36 -24.17 25.20
N ALA A 308 32.57 -24.81 26.35
CA ALA A 308 32.11 -26.19 26.58
C ALA A 308 30.59 -26.28 26.60
N VAL A 309 29.90 -25.33 27.22
CA VAL A 309 28.42 -25.25 27.20
C VAL A 309 27.92 -24.98 25.79
N PHE A 310 28.54 -24.07 25.05
CA PHE A 310 28.15 -23.76 23.68
C PHE A 310 28.37 -24.94 22.72
N MET A 311 29.48 -25.67 22.89
CA MET A 311 29.76 -26.88 22.12
C MET A 311 28.80 -28.01 22.48
N TRP A 312 28.49 -28.20 23.76
CA TRP A 312 27.47 -29.16 24.21
C TRP A 312 26.10 -28.82 23.62
N PHE A 313 25.70 -27.55 23.64
CA PHE A 313 24.44 -27.09 23.07
C PHE A 313 24.39 -27.30 21.55
N SER A 314 25.50 -27.02 20.86
CA SER A 314 25.61 -27.21 19.40
C SER A 314 25.54 -28.70 19.01
N VAL A 315 26.21 -29.58 19.76
CA VAL A 315 26.17 -31.04 19.52
C VAL A 315 24.81 -31.62 19.90
N ALA A 316 24.19 -31.16 20.99
CA ALA A 316 22.85 -31.59 21.40
C ALA A 316 21.78 -31.15 20.38
N LYS A 317 21.87 -29.92 19.85
CA LYS A 317 21.02 -29.42 18.76
C LYS A 317 21.23 -30.25 17.48
N TRP A 318 22.48 -30.59 17.14
CA TRP A 318 22.77 -31.39 15.94
C TRP A 318 22.29 -32.84 16.04
N ARG A 319 22.35 -33.46 17.23
CA ARG A 319 21.78 -34.79 17.49
C ARG A 319 20.25 -34.79 17.45
N ARG A 320 19.59 -33.71 17.88
CA ARG A 320 18.12 -33.55 17.76
C ARG A 320 17.68 -33.39 16.30
N ILE A 321 18.39 -32.59 15.50
CA ILE A 321 18.13 -32.43 14.05
C ILE A 321 18.31 -33.78 13.31
N LYS A 322 19.28 -34.60 13.72
CA LYS A 322 19.49 -35.90 13.08
C LYS A 322 18.39 -36.92 13.43
N ALA A 323 17.83 -36.86 14.64
CA ALA A 323 16.73 -37.73 15.06
C ALA A 323 15.37 -37.37 14.41
N GLU A 324 15.19 -36.12 13.99
CA GLU A 324 13.97 -35.64 13.34
C GLU A 324 13.91 -36.00 11.84
N ASN A 325 15.05 -36.28 11.21
CA ASN A 325 15.12 -36.67 9.79
C ASN A 325 14.83 -38.16 9.55
N ASP A 326 14.87 -39.01 10.58
CA ASP A 326 14.70 -40.46 10.43
C ASP A 326 13.25 -40.95 10.69
N LEU A 327 12.28 -40.05 10.92
CA LEU A 327 10.89 -40.41 11.21
C LEU A 327 9.88 -39.45 10.56
N LYS A 328 9.65 -39.57 9.24
CA LYS A 328 8.33 -39.29 8.64
C LYS A 328 8.01 -40.29 7.52
N PRO A 329 6.98 -41.13 7.67
CA PRO A 329 6.42 -41.89 6.57
C PRO A 329 5.66 -40.97 5.59
N GLU A 330 5.69 -41.38 4.33
CA GLU A 330 5.17 -40.74 3.13
C GLU A 330 3.70 -40.28 3.24
N VAL A 331 3.46 -38.97 3.25
CA VAL A 331 2.16 -38.33 3.07
C VAL A 331 2.23 -37.53 1.77
N MET A 332 1.37 -37.89 0.81
CA MET A 332 1.42 -37.45 -0.59
C MET A 332 0.86 -36.03 -0.77
N GLY A 333 1.69 -35.03 -0.46
CA GLY A 333 1.48 -33.62 -0.83
C GLY A 333 1.96 -33.29 -2.25
N PRO A 334 1.80 -32.04 -2.71
CA PRO A 334 2.28 -31.60 -4.02
C PRO A 334 3.79 -31.85 -4.15
N ARG A 335 4.21 -32.36 -5.33
CA ARG A 335 5.61 -32.69 -5.60
C ARG A 335 6.46 -31.42 -5.53
N GLN A 336 7.45 -31.42 -4.65
CA GLN A 336 8.40 -30.31 -4.53
C GLN A 336 9.47 -30.40 -5.62
N PHE A 337 9.70 -29.31 -6.34
CA PHE A 337 10.70 -29.21 -7.41
C PHE A 337 11.93 -28.42 -6.98
N GLY A 338 13.13 -28.89 -7.31
CA GLY A 338 14.36 -28.15 -7.04
C GLY A 338 14.56 -26.98 -8.01
N TYR A 339 15.15 -25.87 -7.56
CA TYR A 339 15.45 -24.73 -8.46
C TYR A 339 16.30 -25.13 -9.67
N LYS A 340 17.25 -26.05 -9.51
CA LYS A 340 18.08 -26.57 -10.62
C LYS A 340 17.23 -27.31 -11.65
N GLU A 341 16.25 -28.07 -11.20
CA GLU A 341 15.30 -28.81 -12.04
C GLU A 341 14.43 -27.85 -12.84
N LEU A 342 13.82 -26.86 -12.17
CA LEU A 342 13.01 -25.83 -12.83
C LEU A 342 13.81 -24.96 -13.80
N LYS A 343 15.04 -24.59 -13.41
CA LYS A 343 15.96 -23.84 -14.28
C LYS A 343 16.34 -24.65 -15.52
N SER A 344 16.58 -25.95 -15.38
CA SER A 344 16.82 -26.83 -16.54
C SER A 344 15.59 -26.93 -17.43
N ALA A 345 14.43 -27.24 -16.83
CA ALA A 345 13.17 -27.46 -17.53
C ALA A 345 12.68 -26.22 -18.30
N THR A 346 12.99 -25.02 -17.82
CA THR A 346 12.65 -23.73 -18.44
C THR A 346 13.77 -23.14 -19.30
N ARG A 347 14.84 -23.90 -19.59
CA ARG A 347 16.04 -23.43 -20.33
C ARG A 347 16.66 -22.17 -19.72
N GLY A 348 16.73 -22.11 -18.40
CA GLY A 348 17.23 -20.96 -17.66
C GLY A 348 16.24 -19.80 -17.58
N PHE A 349 14.94 -20.08 -17.58
CA PHE A 349 13.88 -19.06 -17.72
C PHE A 349 14.07 -18.21 -18.99
N HIS A 350 14.30 -18.88 -20.12
CA HIS A 350 14.56 -18.21 -21.39
C HIS A 350 13.30 -17.53 -21.94
N GLN A 351 13.46 -16.36 -22.57
CA GLN A 351 12.33 -15.60 -23.13
C GLN A 351 11.51 -16.40 -24.16
N SER A 352 12.16 -17.30 -24.91
CA SER A 352 11.48 -18.17 -25.88
C SER A 352 10.53 -19.21 -25.25
N ARG A 353 10.50 -19.32 -23.92
CA ARG A 353 9.58 -20.20 -23.20
C ARG A 353 8.51 -19.42 -22.46
N ILE A 354 8.41 -18.10 -22.62
CA ILE A 354 7.38 -17.32 -21.95
C ILE A 354 6.00 -17.71 -22.53
N LEU A 355 5.08 -18.05 -21.63
CA LEU A 355 3.67 -18.29 -21.93
C LEU A 355 2.81 -17.06 -21.65
N GLY A 356 3.23 -16.18 -20.74
CA GLY A 356 2.50 -14.96 -20.41
C GLY A 356 3.14 -14.14 -19.29
N HIS A 357 2.62 -12.93 -19.11
CA HIS A 357 3.02 -12.00 -18.06
C HIS A 357 1.78 -11.61 -17.23
N GLY A 358 1.92 -11.57 -15.91
CA GLY A 358 0.88 -11.07 -15.01
C GLY A 358 1.48 -10.20 -13.91
N ALA A 359 0.62 -9.64 -13.05
CA ALA A 359 1.03 -8.80 -11.91
C ALA A 359 2.10 -9.49 -11.04
N PHE A 360 1.97 -10.80 -10.84
CA PHE A 360 2.79 -11.59 -9.92
C PHE A 360 4.02 -12.25 -10.53
N GLY A 361 4.33 -12.06 -11.81
CA GLY A 361 5.48 -12.72 -12.42
C GLY A 361 5.36 -13.03 -13.91
N THR A 362 6.35 -13.76 -14.41
CA THR A 362 6.40 -14.29 -15.77
C THR A 362 6.20 -15.79 -15.73
N VAL A 363 5.32 -16.31 -16.58
CA VAL A 363 5.03 -17.74 -16.67
C VAL A 363 5.82 -18.33 -17.83
N TYR A 364 6.55 -19.42 -17.58
CA TYR A 364 7.41 -20.10 -18.54
C TYR A 364 6.92 -21.53 -18.79
N LYS A 365 7.05 -22.01 -20.02
CA LYS A 365 6.86 -23.39 -20.43
C LYS A 365 8.05 -24.24 -19.98
N ALA A 366 7.82 -25.15 -19.05
CA ALA A 366 8.79 -26.11 -18.58
C ALA A 366 8.63 -27.46 -19.29
N TYR A 367 9.76 -28.13 -19.56
CA TYR A 367 9.81 -29.51 -20.03
C TYR A 367 10.69 -30.32 -19.09
N PHE A 368 10.09 -31.25 -18.34
CA PHE A 368 10.81 -32.10 -17.40
C PHE A 368 11.30 -33.35 -18.12
N VAL A 369 12.62 -33.46 -18.31
CA VAL A 369 13.24 -34.54 -19.11
C VAL A 369 13.02 -35.92 -18.49
N GLU A 370 12.96 -36.01 -17.16
CA GLU A 370 12.81 -37.29 -16.45
C GLU A 370 11.38 -37.85 -16.49
N SER A 371 10.36 -37.00 -16.48
CA SER A 371 8.95 -37.43 -16.51
C SER A 371 8.27 -37.25 -17.87
N GLY A 372 8.90 -36.56 -18.82
CA GLY A 372 8.28 -36.13 -20.08
C GLY A 372 7.18 -35.08 -19.91
N ALA A 373 6.96 -34.58 -18.69
CA ALA A 373 5.87 -33.67 -18.38
C ALA A 373 6.13 -32.26 -18.92
N VAL A 374 5.07 -31.62 -19.41
CA VAL A 374 5.05 -30.20 -19.78
C VAL A 374 4.22 -29.47 -18.74
N SER A 375 4.77 -28.40 -18.16
CA SER A 375 4.08 -27.62 -17.13
C SER A 375 4.33 -26.12 -17.32
N ALA A 376 3.48 -25.31 -16.69
CA ALA A 376 3.69 -23.87 -16.56
C ALA A 376 4.47 -23.59 -15.26
N VAL A 377 5.57 -22.86 -15.35
CA VAL A 377 6.38 -22.45 -14.20
C VAL A 377 6.33 -20.94 -14.07
N LYS A 378 5.68 -20.46 -13.02
CA LYS A 378 5.61 -19.02 -12.71
C LYS A 378 6.86 -18.60 -11.93
N ARG A 379 7.58 -17.62 -12.45
CA ARG A 379 8.70 -16.97 -11.76
C ARG A 379 8.22 -15.62 -11.23
N SER A 380 8.18 -15.48 -9.91
CA SER A 380 7.82 -14.22 -9.25
C SER A 380 8.89 -13.14 -9.47
N LYS A 381 8.46 -11.86 -9.50
CA LYS A 381 9.35 -10.70 -9.62
C LYS A 381 10.00 -10.30 -8.28
N HIS A 382 9.50 -10.81 -7.14
CA HIS A 382 10.09 -10.58 -5.83
C HIS A 382 11.31 -11.47 -5.62
N SER A 383 12.47 -11.04 -6.08
CA SER A 383 13.74 -11.47 -5.52
C SER A 383 14.15 -10.46 -4.45
N HIS A 384 13.57 -10.55 -3.25
CA HIS A 384 14.23 -10.29 -1.96
C HIS A 384 13.29 -10.33 -0.73
N GLU A 385 11.97 -10.20 -0.88
CA GLU A 385 11.04 -10.15 0.28
C GLU A 385 10.41 -11.49 0.68
N ALA A 386 10.43 -12.51 -0.17
CA ALA A 386 9.96 -13.85 0.22
C ALA A 386 10.85 -14.55 1.26
N ARG A 387 11.89 -13.88 1.77
CA ARG A 387 12.83 -14.40 2.78
C ARG A 387 12.68 -13.79 4.17
N LEU A 388 11.73 -12.87 4.37
CA LEU A 388 11.46 -12.25 5.68
C LEU A 388 10.03 -12.51 6.20
N MET A 389 9.24 -13.34 5.53
CA MET A 389 7.99 -13.81 6.08
C MET A 389 8.25 -15.08 6.88
N ASP A 390 8.13 -14.91 8.19
CA ASP A 390 8.12 -15.95 9.19
C ASP A 390 7.14 -17.06 8.79
N HIS A 391 7.59 -18.32 8.81
CA HIS A 391 6.83 -19.49 8.31
C HIS A 391 5.66 -19.91 9.21
N ASP A 392 5.32 -19.10 10.22
CA ASP A 392 4.26 -19.39 11.21
C ASP A 392 3.01 -18.51 11.07
N LYS A 393 2.89 -17.77 9.97
CA LYS A 393 1.63 -17.13 9.59
C LYS A 393 1.22 -17.68 8.23
N SER A 394 -0.01 -18.23 8.16
CA SER A 394 -0.66 -18.60 6.90
C SER A 394 -0.37 -17.53 5.85
N PRO A 395 -0.07 -17.88 4.58
CA PRO A 395 0.31 -16.90 3.59
C PRO A 395 -0.73 -15.78 3.58
N VAL A 396 -0.33 -14.61 4.06
CA VAL A 396 -1.16 -13.41 4.02
C VAL A 396 -1.34 -13.13 2.54
N SER A 397 -2.51 -13.52 2.04
CA SER A 397 -2.95 -13.29 0.68
C SER A 397 -2.69 -11.82 0.38
N THR A 398 -1.87 -11.58 -0.64
CA THR A 398 -1.78 -10.28 -1.33
C THR A 398 -3.19 -9.69 -1.46
N LEU A 399 -3.34 -8.41 -1.12
CA LEU A 399 -4.55 -7.59 -1.25
C LEU A 399 -5.35 -7.90 -2.53
N THR A 400 -6.68 -7.78 -2.46
CA THR A 400 -7.73 -8.23 -3.41
C THR A 400 -7.42 -8.00 -4.90
N ALA A 401 -6.50 -8.78 -5.46
CA ALA A 401 -6.13 -8.74 -6.86
C ALA A 401 -6.88 -9.84 -7.61
N GLY A 402 -7.78 -9.45 -8.52
CA GLY A 402 -8.37 -10.39 -9.46
C GLY A 402 -9.26 -9.74 -10.50
N THR A 403 -9.56 -10.48 -11.57
CA THR A 403 -10.35 -9.95 -12.69
C THR A 403 -11.83 -10.05 -12.35
N MET A 404 -12.55 -8.93 -12.43
CA MET A 404 -13.99 -8.86 -12.16
C MET A 404 -14.75 -9.90 -12.99
N GLY A 405 -15.65 -10.64 -12.33
CA GLY A 405 -16.37 -11.79 -12.91
C GLY A 405 -15.77 -13.14 -12.56
N TYR A 406 -14.47 -13.23 -12.27
CA TYR A 406 -13.81 -14.46 -11.81
C TYR A 406 -13.69 -14.53 -10.28
N LEU A 407 -13.88 -13.41 -9.58
CA LEU A 407 -13.73 -13.33 -8.14
C LEU A 407 -14.88 -14.01 -7.39
N ALA A 408 -14.52 -14.87 -6.43
CA ALA A 408 -15.48 -15.52 -5.55
C ALA A 408 -16.18 -14.50 -4.63
N PRO A 409 -17.47 -14.67 -4.31
CA PRO A 409 -18.21 -13.72 -3.47
C PRO A 409 -17.58 -13.49 -2.09
N GLU A 410 -17.11 -14.55 -1.44
CA GLU A 410 -16.46 -14.45 -0.12
C GLU A 410 -15.06 -13.82 -0.20
N TYR A 411 -14.39 -13.89 -1.36
CA TYR A 411 -13.12 -13.18 -1.59
C TYR A 411 -13.36 -11.67 -1.69
N LEU A 412 -14.44 -11.26 -2.35
CA LEU A 412 -14.85 -9.85 -2.42
C LEU A 412 -15.20 -9.26 -1.05
N GLN A 413 -15.65 -10.10 -0.11
CA GLN A 413 -16.10 -9.63 1.20
C GLN A 413 -15.02 -9.70 2.28
N TYR A 414 -14.18 -10.73 2.28
CA TYR A 414 -13.21 -10.97 3.35
C TYR A 414 -11.75 -10.83 2.90
N GLY A 415 -11.49 -10.60 1.61
CA GLY A 415 -10.15 -10.41 1.05
C GLY A 415 -9.22 -11.63 1.16
N LYS A 416 -9.72 -12.78 1.62
CA LYS A 416 -8.91 -13.97 1.90
C LYS A 416 -8.95 -14.96 0.75
N ALA A 417 -7.84 -15.11 0.03
CA ALA A 417 -7.69 -16.16 -0.98
C ALA A 417 -7.65 -17.53 -0.31
N THR A 418 -8.38 -18.49 -0.87
CA THR A 418 -8.41 -19.89 -0.40
C THR A 418 -8.48 -20.82 -1.62
N GLU A 419 -8.23 -22.11 -1.40
CA GLU A 419 -8.47 -23.14 -2.43
C GLU A 419 -9.89 -23.04 -3.03
N LYS A 420 -10.89 -22.65 -2.23
CA LYS A 420 -12.28 -22.53 -2.68
C LYS A 420 -12.49 -21.32 -3.57
N THR A 421 -11.77 -20.22 -3.35
CA THR A 421 -11.85 -19.03 -4.21
C THR A 421 -11.21 -19.31 -5.57
N ASP A 422 -10.18 -20.15 -5.62
CA ASP A 422 -9.56 -20.62 -6.87
C ASP A 422 -10.49 -21.56 -7.63
N VAL A 423 -11.18 -22.48 -6.93
CA VAL A 423 -12.21 -23.35 -7.52
C VAL A 423 -13.33 -22.53 -8.17
N TYR A 424 -13.76 -21.43 -7.54
CA TYR A 424 -14.76 -20.53 -8.13
C TYR A 424 -14.26 -19.90 -9.42
N SER A 425 -13.06 -19.34 -9.39
CA SER A 425 -12.42 -18.71 -10.55
C SER A 425 -12.29 -19.70 -11.71
N TYR A 426 -11.91 -20.94 -11.43
CA TYR A 426 -11.87 -22.03 -12.39
C TYR A 426 -13.26 -22.36 -12.95
N GLY A 427 -14.29 -22.39 -12.11
CA GLY A 427 -15.68 -22.58 -12.53
C GLY A 427 -16.12 -21.52 -13.55
N VAL A 428 -15.77 -20.26 -13.32
CA VAL A 428 -16.05 -19.16 -14.25
C VAL A 428 -15.30 -19.36 -15.57
N VAL A 429 -14.04 -19.79 -15.55
CA VAL A 429 -13.27 -20.10 -16.78
C VAL A 429 -13.93 -21.23 -17.58
N ILE A 430 -14.39 -22.29 -16.90
CA ILE A 430 -15.13 -23.37 -17.58
C ILE A 430 -16.39 -22.83 -18.27
N LEU A 431 -17.15 -21.97 -17.59
CA LEU A 431 -18.36 -21.38 -18.16
C LEU A 431 -18.02 -20.46 -19.34
N GLU A 432 -16.98 -19.64 -19.23
CA GLU A 432 -16.51 -18.77 -20.31
C GLU A 432 -16.12 -19.58 -21.54
N LEU A 433 -15.36 -20.67 -21.37
CA LEU A 433 -14.96 -21.57 -22.46
C LEU A 433 -16.17 -22.25 -23.10
N ALA A 434 -17.10 -22.76 -22.30
CA ALA A 434 -18.29 -23.45 -22.79
C ALA A 434 -19.26 -22.51 -23.53
N CYS A 435 -19.36 -21.26 -23.08
CA CYS A 435 -20.32 -20.28 -23.60
C CYS A 435 -19.74 -19.36 -24.68
N GLY A 436 -18.41 -19.29 -24.82
CA GLY A 436 -17.75 -18.34 -25.72
C GLY A 436 -17.98 -16.87 -25.36
N ARG A 437 -18.38 -16.61 -24.12
CA ARG A 437 -18.84 -15.31 -23.60
C ARG A 437 -17.94 -14.86 -22.47
N ARG A 438 -17.71 -13.56 -22.37
CA ARG A 438 -16.95 -13.00 -21.24
C ARG A 438 -17.76 -13.16 -19.95
N PRO A 439 -17.12 -13.32 -18.79
CA PRO A 439 -17.84 -13.46 -17.51
C PRO A 439 -18.75 -12.28 -17.16
N ILE A 440 -18.43 -11.11 -17.71
CA ILE A 440 -19.20 -9.87 -17.57
C ILE A 440 -19.38 -9.27 -18.97
N GLU A 441 -20.63 -9.21 -19.44
CA GLU A 441 -21.01 -8.62 -20.72
C GLU A 441 -22.05 -7.51 -20.52
N ARG A 442 -22.01 -6.49 -21.40
CA ARG A 442 -23.02 -5.43 -21.46
C ARG A 442 -24.09 -5.84 -22.48
N GLU A 443 -25.36 -5.78 -22.12
CA GLU A 443 -26.45 -5.95 -23.08
C GLU A 443 -26.43 -4.81 -24.13
N GLU A 444 -26.65 -5.14 -25.40
CA GLU A 444 -26.54 -4.18 -26.51
C GLU A 444 -27.68 -3.13 -26.50
N GLU A 445 -28.82 -3.44 -25.89
CA GLU A 445 -30.02 -2.57 -25.85
C GLU A 445 -30.34 -1.99 -24.46
N GLY A 446 -29.52 -2.26 -23.44
CA GLY A 446 -29.76 -1.79 -22.07
C GLY A 446 -28.49 -1.60 -21.24
N GLN A 447 -28.53 -0.68 -20.27
CA GLN A 447 -27.43 -0.40 -19.32
C GLN A 447 -27.19 -1.54 -18.30
N ARG A 448 -27.74 -2.74 -18.51
CA ARG A 448 -27.66 -3.85 -17.56
C ARG A 448 -26.43 -4.71 -17.84
N MET A 449 -25.56 -4.87 -16.85
CA MET A 449 -24.47 -5.84 -16.89
C MET A 449 -25.02 -7.24 -16.61
N VAL A 450 -24.69 -8.21 -17.45
CA VAL A 450 -25.10 -9.61 -17.27
C VAL A 450 -23.89 -10.39 -16.77
N ASN A 451 -24.03 -10.97 -15.58
CA ASN A 451 -23.06 -11.91 -15.03
C ASN A 451 -23.27 -13.28 -15.70
N LEU A 452 -22.20 -13.87 -16.25
CA LEU A 452 -22.25 -15.14 -16.96
C LEU A 452 -22.79 -16.28 -16.09
N VAL A 453 -22.37 -16.35 -14.82
CA VAL A 453 -22.83 -17.39 -13.88
C VAL A 453 -24.34 -17.29 -13.66
N ASP A 454 -24.87 -16.07 -13.49
CA ASP A 454 -26.31 -15.84 -13.32
C ASP A 454 -27.12 -16.21 -14.58
N TRP A 455 -26.58 -15.89 -15.75
CA TRP A 455 -27.20 -16.23 -17.03
C TRP A 455 -27.26 -17.74 -17.26
N VAL A 456 -26.16 -18.46 -17.00
CA VAL A 456 -26.14 -19.93 -17.11
C VAL A 456 -27.10 -20.56 -16.08
N TRP A 457 -27.16 -20.03 -14.85
CA TRP A 457 -28.12 -20.53 -13.84
C TRP A 457 -29.57 -20.32 -14.26
N LYS A 458 -29.88 -19.18 -14.91
CA LYS A 458 -31.21 -18.91 -15.47
C LYS A 458 -31.58 -19.95 -16.53
N LEU A 459 -30.69 -20.24 -17.48
CA LEU A 459 -30.92 -21.27 -18.50
C LEU A 459 -31.06 -22.66 -17.89
N TYR A 460 -30.29 -22.97 -16.85
CA TYR A 460 -30.40 -24.22 -16.13
C TYR A 460 -31.74 -24.38 -15.40
N LYS A 461 -32.22 -23.31 -14.75
CA LYS A 461 -33.54 -23.24 -14.12
C LYS A 461 -34.66 -23.51 -15.13
N GLU A 462 -34.54 -22.97 -16.33
CA GLU A 462 -35.49 -23.14 -17.44
C GLU A 462 -35.37 -24.52 -18.13
N GLY A 463 -34.42 -25.36 -17.75
CA GLY A 463 -34.17 -26.66 -18.37
C GLY A 463 -33.47 -26.59 -19.72
N ARG A 464 -32.92 -25.42 -20.08
CA ARG A 464 -32.30 -25.11 -21.38
C ARG A 464 -30.80 -24.88 -21.28
N ILE A 465 -30.10 -25.53 -20.34
CA ILE A 465 -28.67 -25.29 -20.08
C ILE A 465 -27.79 -25.47 -21.32
N ALA A 466 -28.09 -26.41 -22.22
CA ALA A 466 -27.33 -26.61 -23.46
C ALA A 466 -27.39 -25.41 -24.42
N ALA A 467 -28.41 -24.55 -24.29
CA ALA A 467 -28.48 -23.30 -25.06
C ALA A 467 -27.44 -22.26 -24.61
N ALA A 468 -26.73 -22.51 -23.50
CA ALA A 468 -25.61 -21.68 -23.08
C ALA A 468 -24.36 -21.91 -23.92
N ALA A 469 -24.29 -23.00 -24.69
CA ALA A 469 -23.15 -23.35 -25.53
C ALA A 469 -22.75 -22.21 -26.48
N ASP A 470 -21.44 -22.08 -26.72
CA ASP A 470 -20.88 -21.10 -27.65
C ASP A 470 -21.57 -21.19 -29.02
N GLY A 471 -22.23 -20.10 -29.41
CA GLY A 471 -22.94 -20.00 -30.69
C GLY A 471 -22.05 -20.20 -31.91
N ARG A 472 -20.73 -19.99 -31.78
CA ARG A 472 -19.75 -20.24 -32.84
C ARG A 472 -19.58 -21.72 -33.17
N MET A 473 -19.97 -22.62 -32.25
CA MET A 473 -19.97 -24.07 -32.51
C MET A 473 -21.14 -24.50 -33.41
N ASN A 474 -22.14 -23.62 -33.64
CA ASN A 474 -23.26 -23.87 -34.57
C ASN A 474 -23.99 -25.22 -34.39
N GLY A 475 -24.05 -25.73 -33.16
CA GLY A 475 -24.65 -27.03 -32.84
C GLY A 475 -23.77 -28.26 -33.10
N GLU A 476 -22.52 -28.08 -33.54
CA GLU A 476 -21.53 -29.14 -33.73
C GLU A 476 -20.84 -29.52 -32.41
N PHE A 477 -21.62 -30.01 -31.44
CA PHE A 477 -21.10 -30.50 -30.16
C PHE A 477 -21.96 -31.62 -29.61
N GLU A 478 -21.38 -32.48 -28.76
CA GLU A 478 -22.15 -33.48 -28.02
C GLU A 478 -22.87 -32.82 -26.83
N GLU A 479 -24.20 -32.79 -26.86
CA GLU A 479 -25.02 -32.10 -25.85
C GLU A 479 -24.73 -32.61 -24.42
N ALA A 480 -24.49 -33.91 -24.27
CA ALA A 480 -24.16 -34.52 -22.98
C ALA A 480 -22.84 -33.98 -22.41
N GLU A 481 -21.83 -33.76 -23.25
CA GLU A 481 -20.52 -33.25 -22.84
C GLU A 481 -20.59 -31.77 -22.45
N VAL A 482 -21.26 -30.95 -23.26
CA VAL A 482 -21.44 -29.52 -22.95
C VAL A 482 -22.29 -29.34 -21.70
N ARG A 483 -23.35 -30.12 -21.54
CA ARG A 483 -24.16 -30.11 -20.31
C ARG A 483 -23.33 -30.48 -19.09
N LYS A 484 -22.50 -31.52 -19.18
CA LYS A 484 -21.58 -31.92 -18.10
C LYS A 484 -20.62 -30.78 -17.75
N LEU A 485 -20.00 -30.16 -18.75
CA LEU A 485 -19.06 -29.06 -18.57
C LEU A 485 -19.71 -27.84 -17.88
N LEU A 486 -20.91 -27.45 -18.33
CA LEU A 486 -21.68 -26.34 -17.75
C LEU A 486 -22.11 -26.63 -16.30
N LEU A 487 -22.50 -27.87 -15.98
CA LEU A 487 -22.86 -28.26 -14.61
C LEU A 487 -21.64 -28.28 -13.68
N VAL A 488 -20.48 -28.74 -14.16
CA VAL A 488 -19.22 -28.63 -13.41
C VAL A 488 -18.87 -27.16 -13.16
N GLY A 489 -18.98 -26.31 -14.18
CA GLY A 489 -18.76 -24.86 -14.05
C GLY A 489 -19.67 -24.21 -13.01
N LEU A 490 -20.97 -24.50 -13.03
CA LEU A 490 -21.94 -24.00 -12.03
C LEU A 490 -21.65 -24.52 -10.62
N SER A 491 -21.24 -25.78 -10.47
CA SER A 491 -20.89 -26.34 -9.18
C SER A 491 -19.64 -25.70 -8.58
N CYS A 492 -18.62 -25.47 -9.41
CA CYS A 492 -17.42 -24.74 -9.02
C CYS A 492 -17.75 -23.28 -8.67
N ALA A 493 -18.64 -22.62 -9.43
CA ALA A 493 -19.08 -21.25 -9.21
C ALA A 493 -20.24 -21.12 -8.18
N ASN A 494 -20.40 -22.10 -7.28
CA ASN A 494 -21.41 -22.02 -6.22
C ASN A 494 -21.13 -20.81 -5.31
N PRO A 495 -22.13 -19.98 -5.00
CA PRO A 495 -21.97 -18.87 -4.06
C PRO A 495 -21.42 -19.28 -2.70
N ASP A 496 -21.77 -20.47 -2.20
CA ASP A 496 -21.22 -21.05 -0.99
C ASP A 496 -19.92 -21.82 -1.30
N GLY A 497 -18.81 -21.38 -0.72
CA GLY A 497 -17.50 -22.02 -0.87
C GLY A 497 -17.44 -23.44 -0.29
N GLY A 498 -18.23 -23.75 0.74
CA GLY A 498 -18.31 -25.07 1.36
C GLY A 498 -18.89 -26.13 0.41
N GLU A 499 -19.84 -25.73 -0.43
CA GLU A 499 -20.55 -26.59 -1.37
C GLU A 499 -19.78 -26.82 -2.69
N ARG A 500 -18.65 -26.11 -2.89
CA ARG A 500 -17.82 -26.29 -4.09
C ARG A 500 -17.04 -27.62 -4.01
N PRO A 501 -16.89 -28.37 -5.11
CA PRO A 501 -16.07 -29.58 -5.15
C PRO A 501 -14.59 -29.25 -4.95
N THR A 502 -13.78 -30.26 -4.62
CA THR A 502 -12.31 -30.14 -4.68
C THR A 502 -11.83 -30.20 -6.13
N MET A 503 -10.70 -29.59 -6.46
CA MET A 503 -10.14 -29.66 -7.82
C MET A 503 -9.86 -31.10 -8.28
N ARG A 504 -9.47 -31.99 -7.36
CA ARG A 504 -9.35 -33.43 -7.65
C ARG A 504 -10.68 -34.02 -8.11
N ARG A 505 -11.77 -33.70 -7.41
CA ARG A 505 -13.11 -34.19 -7.78
C ARG A 505 -13.53 -33.64 -9.13
N VAL A 506 -13.26 -32.36 -9.39
CA VAL A 506 -13.53 -31.72 -10.70
C VAL A 506 -12.83 -32.47 -11.82
N LEU A 507 -11.53 -32.77 -11.67
CA LEU A 507 -10.76 -33.53 -12.66
C LEU A 507 -11.32 -34.93 -12.90
N GLN A 508 -11.66 -35.67 -11.83
CA GLN A 508 -12.25 -37.00 -11.96
C GLN A 508 -13.56 -36.96 -12.75
N ILE A 509 -14.41 -35.94 -12.53
CA ILE A 509 -15.68 -35.81 -13.24
C ILE A 509 -15.45 -35.50 -14.72
N LEU A 510 -14.52 -34.59 -15.02
CA LEU A 510 -14.17 -34.23 -16.40
C LEU A 510 -13.57 -35.42 -17.16
N ASN A 511 -12.80 -36.29 -16.48
CA ASN A 511 -12.25 -37.53 -17.04
C ASN A 511 -13.23 -38.72 -17.10
N ASN A 512 -14.49 -38.52 -16.68
CA ASN A 512 -15.50 -39.60 -16.55
C ASN A 512 -15.13 -40.71 -15.54
N GLU A 513 -14.27 -40.40 -14.56
CA GLU A 513 -13.85 -41.32 -13.49
C GLU A 513 -14.76 -41.23 -12.25
N ALA A 514 -15.79 -40.36 -12.31
CA ALA A 514 -16.60 -39.96 -11.18
C ALA A 514 -18.03 -39.59 -11.59
N GLU A 515 -18.98 -39.82 -10.69
CA GLU A 515 -20.39 -39.41 -10.92
C GLU A 515 -20.57 -37.89 -11.13
N PRO A 516 -21.51 -37.47 -12.00
CA PRO A 516 -21.79 -36.05 -12.27
C PRO A 516 -22.18 -35.26 -11.02
N VAL A 517 -21.83 -33.97 -10.99
CA VAL A 517 -22.22 -33.10 -9.86
C VAL A 517 -23.72 -32.84 -9.85
N VAL A 518 -24.34 -32.93 -8.67
CA VAL A 518 -25.71 -32.50 -8.45
C VAL A 518 -25.73 -30.99 -8.19
N VAL A 519 -26.27 -30.23 -9.14
CA VAL A 519 -26.41 -28.78 -9.01
C VAL A 519 -27.89 -28.41 -8.84
N PRO A 520 -28.27 -27.58 -7.85
CA PRO A 520 -29.65 -27.13 -7.69
C PRO A 520 -30.11 -26.29 -8.87
N LYS A 521 -31.36 -26.50 -9.33
CA LYS A 521 -31.93 -25.77 -10.48
C LYS A 521 -32.07 -24.26 -10.23
N THR A 522 -32.13 -23.83 -8.98
CA THR A 522 -32.14 -22.43 -8.58
C THR A 522 -30.83 -22.07 -7.91
N LYS A 523 -30.29 -20.88 -8.21
CA LYS A 523 -29.07 -20.37 -7.57
C LYS A 523 -29.29 -20.26 -6.07
N PRO A 524 -28.45 -20.91 -5.23
CA PRO A 524 -28.49 -20.73 -3.79
C PRO A 524 -28.25 -19.26 -3.43
N SER A 525 -28.99 -18.75 -2.45
CA SER A 525 -28.68 -17.46 -1.82
C SER A 525 -27.48 -17.63 -0.89
N LEU A 526 -26.54 -16.68 -0.89
CA LEU A 526 -25.50 -16.63 0.13
C LEU A 526 -26.14 -16.51 1.51
N SER A 527 -26.00 -17.54 2.34
CA SER A 527 -26.27 -17.46 3.78
C SER A 527 -24.94 -17.38 4.51
N PHE A 528 -24.59 -16.21 5.03
CA PHE A 528 -23.47 -16.10 5.96
C PHE A 528 -23.92 -16.71 7.30
N SER A 529 -23.46 -17.91 7.60
CA SER A 529 -23.63 -18.47 8.95
C SER A 529 -22.70 -17.74 9.92
N ASN A 530 -23.27 -17.08 10.94
CA ASN A 530 -22.56 -16.53 12.10
C ASN A 530 -21.99 -17.65 12.99
N SER A 531 -21.08 -18.46 12.47
CA SER A 531 -20.31 -19.42 13.26
C SER A 531 -18.85 -19.01 13.19
N ILE A 532 -18.49 -18.09 14.07
CA ILE A 532 -17.11 -17.87 14.49
C ILE A 532 -16.77 -18.97 15.50
N PRO A 533 -15.76 -19.84 15.27
CA PRO A 533 -15.07 -20.50 16.36
C PRO A 533 -13.77 -19.73 16.61
N LEU A 534 -13.87 -18.63 17.35
CA LEU A 534 -12.73 -18.04 18.06
C LEU A 534 -12.67 -18.74 19.42
N SER A 535 -11.82 -19.76 19.55
CA SER A 535 -11.29 -20.13 20.86
C SER A 535 -9.93 -19.45 21.02
N ILE A 536 -9.86 -18.59 22.04
CA ILE A 536 -8.76 -17.69 22.42
C ILE A 536 -7.54 -18.43 23.02
N ASP A 537 -7.55 -19.76 23.07
CA ASP A 537 -6.56 -20.53 23.83
C ASP A 537 -5.32 -21.01 23.05
N GLU A 538 -5.22 -20.79 21.73
CA GLU A 538 -4.03 -21.19 20.95
C GLU A 538 -2.99 -20.06 20.77
N ILE A 539 -3.23 -18.84 21.26
CA ILE A 539 -2.30 -17.71 21.08
C ILE A 539 -1.12 -17.73 22.09
N VAL A 540 -1.13 -18.64 23.07
CA VAL A 540 -0.09 -18.66 24.12
C VAL A 540 0.55 -20.03 24.26
N SER A 541 1.36 -20.43 23.28
CA SER A 541 2.56 -21.27 23.49
C SER A 541 3.20 -21.63 22.15
N ASP A 542 4.22 -20.89 21.73
CA ASP A 542 5.58 -21.44 21.68
C ASP A 542 6.58 -20.35 21.30
N CYS A 543 7.46 -20.00 22.23
CA CYS A 543 8.62 -19.14 21.97
C CYS A 543 9.86 -20.04 21.91
N GLY A 544 10.35 -20.31 20.70
CA GLY A 544 11.79 -20.44 20.48
C GLY A 544 12.29 -21.66 19.69
N SER A 545 12.88 -21.44 18.52
CA SER A 545 14.32 -21.66 18.22
C SER A 545 14.63 -21.58 16.70
N PRO A 546 15.88 -21.30 16.27
CA PRO A 546 16.14 -20.74 14.94
C PRO A 546 16.47 -21.78 13.86
N GLY A 547 15.82 -21.62 12.70
CA GLY A 547 16.40 -21.55 11.34
C GLY A 547 16.70 -22.84 10.55
N SER A 548 15.96 -23.06 9.46
CA SER A 548 16.44 -23.71 8.22
C SER A 548 15.66 -23.16 7.01
N SER A 549 16.38 -22.70 5.98
CA SER A 549 15.83 -22.03 4.80
C SER A 549 15.13 -23.00 3.83
N HIS A 550 13.82 -22.84 3.63
CA HIS A 550 13.05 -23.60 2.65
C HIS A 550 12.24 -22.68 1.71
N VAL A 551 12.24 -23.02 0.43
CA VAL A 551 11.47 -22.35 -0.64
C VAL A 551 10.32 -23.27 -1.01
N GLU A 552 9.10 -22.78 -0.89
CA GLU A 552 7.88 -23.48 -1.28
C GLU A 552 7.39 -22.93 -2.62
N ILE A 553 7.09 -23.83 -3.57
CA ILE A 553 6.59 -23.49 -4.91
C ILE A 553 5.34 -24.34 -5.15
N ILE A 554 4.20 -23.68 -5.26
CA ILE A 554 2.92 -24.29 -5.64
C ILE A 554 2.94 -24.54 -7.16
N VAL A 555 2.60 -25.75 -7.57
CA VAL A 555 2.47 -26.17 -8.97
C VAL A 555 1.01 -26.54 -9.17
N ASP A 556 0.27 -25.73 -9.93
CA ASP A 556 -1.07 -26.03 -10.42
C ASP A 556 -1.01 -26.87 -11.71
#